data_AF-A0A926CN04-F1
#
_entry.id   AF-A0A926CN04-F1
#
_cell.length_a   1.000
_cell.length_b   1.000
_cell.length_c   1.000
_cell.angle_alpha   90.00
_cell.angle_beta   90.00
_cell.angle_gamma   90.00
#
_symmetry.space_group_name_H-M   'P 1'
#
loop_
_entity.id
_entity.type
_entity.pdbx_description
1 polymer ?
#
loop_
_entity_poly.entity_id
_entity_poly.type
_entity_poly.pdbx_seq_one_letter_code
_entity_poly.pdbx_strand_id
1 'polypeptide(L)'
;MRIIVTCGPSFEPIDAVRRISNFSTGELGVLLANRLAGDGHDVTCCKGSGSTTPISLETETVAFTTNGHLLELLKNIERREEIAAVFHAAALSDFKVD
;
A
#
# COMPACT_ATOMS: atom_id res chain seq x y z
N MET A 1 -14.69 -1.15 -11.99
CA MET A 1 -14.38 -2.31 -11.11
C MET A 1 -13.80 -1.77 -9.82
N ARG A 2 -13.94 -2.49 -8.69
CA ARG A 2 -13.27 -2.11 -7.44
C ARG A 2 -11.92 -2.80 -7.34
N ILE A 3 -10.85 -2.03 -7.19
CA ILE A 3 -9.47 -2.51 -7.28
C ILE A 3 -8.68 -2.01 -6.07
N ILE A 4 -7.87 -2.91 -5.51
CA ILE A 4 -6.91 -2.54 -4.47
C ILE A 4 -5.51 -2.49 -5.08
N VAL A 5 -4.77 -1.43 -4.80
CA VAL A 5 -3.34 -1.34 -5.09
C VAL A 5 -2.60 -1.21 -3.77
N THR A 6 -1.60 -2.04 -3.53
CA THR A 6 -0.66 -1.80 -2.42
C THR A 6 0.66 -1.33 -2.99
N CYS A 7 1.29 -0.32 -2.41
CA CYS A 7 2.56 0.20 -2.90
C CYS A 7 3.43 0.76 -1.78
N GLY A 8 4.70 1.01 -2.10
CA GLY A 8 5.63 1.56 -1.12
C GLY A 8 6.22 0.51 -0.19
N PRO A 9 7.14 0.93 0.70
CA PRO A 9 7.79 0.02 1.62
C PRO A 9 6.95 -0.16 2.89
N SER A 10 6.91 -1.38 3.43
CA SER A 10 6.66 -1.55 4.87
C SER A 10 7.97 -1.41 5.65
N PHE A 11 7.84 -1.31 6.96
CA PHE A 11 8.97 -1.44 7.87
C PHE A 11 8.66 -2.33 9.07
N GLU A 12 9.70 -2.90 9.65
CA GLU A 12 9.63 -3.60 10.94
C GLU A 12 10.41 -2.80 11.98
N PRO A 13 9.78 -2.39 13.09
CA PRO A 13 10.45 -1.61 14.13
C PRO A 13 11.46 -2.48 14.87
N ILE A 14 12.66 -1.94 15.13
CA ILE A 14 13.66 -2.57 16.00
C ILE A 14 13.51 -2.02 17.42
N ASP A 15 13.31 -0.70 17.53
CA ASP A 15 13.08 0.03 18.77
C ASP A 15 12.33 1.35 18.45
N ALA A 16 12.27 2.27 19.41
CA ALA A 16 11.59 3.56 19.24
C ALA A 16 12.22 4.51 18.18
N VAL A 17 13.43 4.20 17.69
CA VAL A 17 14.20 5.06 16.78
C VAL A 17 14.52 4.34 15.47
N ARG A 18 14.82 3.05 15.51
CA ARG A 18 15.32 2.26 14.37
C ARG A 18 14.25 1.32 13.82
N ARG A 19 14.35 1.07 12.51
CA ARG A 19 13.49 0.13 11.77
C ARG A 19 14.25 -0.49 10.60
N ILE A 20 13.85 -1.68 10.21
CA ILE A 20 14.26 -2.32 8.94
C ILE A 20 13.18 -2.01 7.91
N SER A 21 13.57 -1.55 6.72
CA SER A 21 12.64 -1.15 5.66
C SER A 21 13.20 -1.51 4.30
N ASN A 22 12.32 -1.63 3.31
CA ASN A 22 12.71 -1.85 1.92
C ASN A 22 12.92 -0.52 1.16
N PHE A 23 13.62 -0.58 0.02
CA PHE A 23 14.00 0.58 -0.80
C PHE A 23 12.92 1.12 -1.72
N SER A 24 11.71 0.56 -1.67
CA SER A 24 10.63 0.98 -2.58
C SER A 24 10.29 2.46 -2.37
N THR A 25 10.31 3.23 -3.45
CA THR A 25 9.84 4.63 -3.46
C THR A 25 8.31 4.73 -3.52
N GLY A 26 7.64 3.66 -3.95
CA GLY A 26 6.19 3.61 -4.19
C GLY A 26 5.78 4.02 -5.61
N GLU A 27 6.74 4.41 -6.47
CA GLU A 27 6.48 4.99 -7.79
C GLU A 27 5.62 4.11 -8.70
N LEU A 28 5.98 2.83 -8.86
CA LEU A 28 5.24 1.89 -9.71
C LEU A 28 3.77 1.80 -9.29
N GLY A 29 3.51 1.63 -8.00
CA GLY A 29 2.15 1.48 -7.51
C GLY A 29 1.34 2.78 -7.57
N VAL A 30 1.99 3.94 -7.41
CA VAL A 30 1.33 5.24 -7.62
C VAL A 30 0.94 5.43 -9.09
N LEU A 31 1.84 5.13 -10.03
CA LEU A 31 1.54 5.19 -11.47
C LEU A 31 0.41 4.22 -11.85
N LEU A 32 0.45 3.01 -11.31
CA LEU A 32 -0.58 2.00 -11.54
C LEU A 32 -1.95 2.43 -10.99
N ALA A 33 -2.00 2.92 -9.75
CA ALA A 33 -3.23 3.40 -9.13
C ALA A 33 -3.84 4.56 -9.93
N ASN A 34 -3.02 5.54 -10.33
CA ASN A 34 -3.47 6.65 -11.16
C ASN A 34 -4.01 6.20 -12.51
N ARG A 35 -3.34 5.24 -13.17
CA ARG A 35 -3.80 4.75 -14.46
C ARG A 35 -5.15 4.04 -14.35
N LEU A 36 -5.30 3.14 -13.38
CA LEU A 36 -6.56 2.41 -13.15
C LEU A 36 -7.71 3.37 -12.80
N ALA A 37 -7.43 4.40 -12.01
CA ALA A 37 -8.39 5.45 -11.68
C ALA A 37 -8.80 6.25 -12.91
N GLY A 38 -7.83 6.68 -13.72
CA GLY A 38 -8.06 7.41 -14.98
C GLY A 38 -8.85 6.59 -16.00
N ASP A 39 -8.76 5.26 -15.94
CA ASP A 39 -9.57 4.33 -16.75
C ASP A 39 -10.99 4.10 -16.14
N GLY A 40 -11.37 4.82 -15.08
CA GLY A 40 -12.70 4.82 -14.48
C GLY A 40 -12.97 3.71 -13.46
N HIS A 41 -11.92 3.13 -12.87
CA HIS A 41 -12.06 2.15 -11.79
C HIS A 41 -12.14 2.82 -10.41
N ASP A 42 -12.84 2.17 -9.49
CA ASP A 42 -12.86 2.54 -8.07
C ASP A 42 -11.62 1.94 -7.42
N VAL A 43 -10.62 2.78 -7.13
CA VAL A 43 -9.30 2.35 -6.68
C VAL A 43 -9.06 2.83 -5.27
N THR A 44 -8.80 1.89 -4.36
CA THR A 44 -8.21 2.19 -3.06
C THR A 44 -6.71 1.84 -3.09
N CYS A 45 -5.86 2.83 -2.82
CA CYS A 45 -4.40 2.66 -2.78
C CYS A 45 -3.90 2.59 -1.34
N CYS A 46 -3.43 1.42 -0.91
CA CYS A 46 -2.70 1.26 0.35
C CYS A 46 -1.22 1.61 0.14
N LYS A 47 -0.76 2.74 0.67
CA LYS A 47 0.59 3.27 0.43
C LYS A 47 1.46 3.23 1.69
N GLY A 48 2.63 2.62 1.59
CA GLY A 48 3.60 2.57 2.69
C GLY A 48 4.06 3.96 3.06
N SER A 49 4.03 4.31 4.34
CA SER A 49 4.33 5.66 4.85
C SER A 49 5.78 6.10 4.64
N GLY A 50 6.67 5.15 4.34
CA GLY A 50 8.06 5.41 3.96
C GLY A 50 8.27 5.73 2.47
N SER A 51 7.21 5.75 1.67
CA SER A 51 7.29 6.06 0.23
C SER A 51 7.76 7.50 0.00
N THR A 52 8.69 7.68 -0.92
CA THR A 52 9.22 9.00 -1.31
C THR A 52 8.52 9.60 -2.52
N THR A 53 7.86 8.79 -3.35
CA THR A 53 7.02 9.31 -4.43
C THR A 53 5.88 10.13 -3.82
N PRO A 54 5.63 11.38 -4.24
CA PRO A 54 4.54 12.19 -3.71
C PRO A 54 3.17 11.57 -4.00
N ILE A 55 2.17 11.95 -3.20
CA ILE A 55 0.78 11.59 -3.47
C ILE A 55 0.24 12.63 -4.45
N SER A 56 0.13 12.23 -5.71
CA SER A 56 -0.68 12.91 -6.73
C SER A 56 -1.73 11.91 -7.22
N LEU A 57 -2.51 11.41 -6.28
CA LEU A 57 -3.60 10.47 -6.52
C LEU A 57 -4.92 11.23 -6.38
N GLU A 58 -5.79 11.19 -7.40
CA GLU A 58 -7.20 11.62 -7.29
C GLU A 58 -8.08 10.55 -6.62
N THR A 59 -7.45 9.54 -5.99
CA THR A 59 -8.10 8.35 -5.45
C THR A 59 -7.93 8.21 -3.95
N GLU A 60 -8.83 7.42 -3.35
CA GLU A 60 -8.75 7.05 -1.95
C GLU A 60 -7.39 6.41 -1.66
N THR A 61 -6.63 7.02 -0.76
CA THR A 61 -5.30 6.57 -0.39
C THR A 61 -5.24 6.37 1.12
N VAL A 62 -4.84 5.18 1.54
CA VAL A 62 -4.71 4.80 2.95
C VAL A 62 -3.26 4.49 3.24
N ALA A 63 -2.68 5.16 4.23
CA ALA A 63 -1.28 4.94 4.60
C ALA A 63 -1.14 3.68 5.49
N PHE A 64 -0.11 2.87 5.25
CA PHE A 64 0.28 1.77 6.15
C PHE A 64 1.75 1.89 6.57
N THR A 65 2.13 1.18 7.62
CA THR A 65 3.49 1.22 8.20
C THR A 65 4.15 -0.14 8.18
N THR A 66 3.59 -1.10 8.92
CA THR A 66 4.10 -2.48 9.05
C THR A 66 3.29 -3.45 8.20
N ASN A 67 3.79 -4.69 8.05
CA ASN A 67 3.01 -5.75 7.41
C ASN A 67 1.69 -6.03 8.15
N GLY A 68 1.73 -6.01 9.49
CA GLY A 68 0.55 -6.21 10.33
C GLY A 68 -0.51 -5.13 10.12
N HIS A 69 -0.09 -3.85 10.09
CA HIS A 69 -0.99 -2.74 9.83
C HIS A 69 -1.63 -2.85 8.42
N LEU A 70 -0.86 -3.18 7.39
CA LEU A 70 -1.42 -3.42 6.06
C LEU A 70 -2.44 -4.56 6.07
N LEU A 71 -2.15 -5.67 6.76
CA LEU A 71 -3.07 -6.80 6.87
C LEU A 71 -4.38 -6.39 7.56
N GLU A 72 -4.32 -5.58 8.61
CA GLU A 72 -5.51 -5.03 9.29
C GLU A 72 -6.33 -4.14 8.37
N LEU A 73 -5.69 -3.21 7.65
CA LEU A 73 -6.36 -2.37 6.67
C LEU A 73 -7.08 -3.20 5.62
N LEU A 74 -6.39 -4.18 5.05
CA LEU A 74 -6.98 -5.08 4.07
C LEU A 74 -8.16 -5.85 4.68
N LYS A 75 -8.05 -6.34 5.92
CA LYS A 75 -9.10 -7.03 6.70
C LYS A 75 -10.37 -6.21 6.89
N ASN A 76 -10.21 -4.90 7.07
CA ASN A 76 -11.29 -3.98 7.38
C ASN A 76 -11.92 -3.33 6.15
N ILE A 77 -11.46 -3.64 4.93
CA ILE A 77 -12.15 -3.20 3.72
C ILE A 77 -13.57 -3.76 3.73
N GLU A 78 -14.57 -2.90 3.57
CA GLU A 78 -15.97 -3.33 3.43
C GLU A 78 -16.22 -3.96 2.06
N ARG A 79 -17.26 -4.82 1.93
CA ARG A 79 -17.68 -5.42 0.64
C ARG A 79 -16.52 -6.07 -0.14
N ARG A 80 -15.73 -6.91 0.54
CA ARG A 80 -14.49 -7.52 0.02
C ARG A 80 -14.76 -8.45 -1.14
N GLU A 81 -15.94 -9.05 -1.17
CA GLU A 81 -16.49 -9.88 -2.24
C GLU A 81 -16.66 -9.13 -3.58
N GLU A 82 -16.67 -7.80 -3.57
CA GLU A 82 -16.79 -6.97 -4.77
C GLU A 82 -15.43 -6.52 -5.34
N ILE A 83 -14.34 -6.82 -4.64
CA ILE A 83 -12.99 -6.53 -5.11
C ILE A 83 -12.71 -7.42 -6.32
N ALA A 84 -12.59 -6.80 -7.48
CA ALA A 84 -12.35 -7.50 -8.73
C ALA A 84 -10.88 -7.88 -8.93
N ALA A 85 -9.96 -7.08 -8.39
CA ALA A 85 -8.52 -7.31 -8.52
C ALA A 85 -7.73 -6.69 -7.36
N VAL A 86 -6.57 -7.30 -7.07
CA VAL A 86 -5.56 -6.77 -6.16
C VAL A 86 -4.22 -6.71 -6.89
N PHE A 87 -3.64 -5.52 -6.99
CA PHE A 87 -2.29 -5.31 -7.49
C PHE A 87 -1.35 -5.11 -6.31
N HIS A 88 -0.69 -6.19 -5.91
CA HIS A 88 0.16 -6.23 -4.72
C HIS A 88 1.62 -5.84 -5.05
N ALA A 89 1.88 -4.54 -5.16
CA ALA A 89 3.20 -3.99 -5.51
C ALA A 89 3.95 -3.39 -4.31
N ALA A 90 3.52 -3.65 -3.07
CA ALA A 90 4.20 -3.19 -1.87
C ALA A 90 5.47 -4.01 -1.64
N ALA A 91 6.54 -3.36 -1.19
CA ALA A 91 7.75 -4.03 -0.77
C ALA A 91 7.63 -4.34 0.73
N LEU A 92 7.10 -5.53 1.04
CA LEU A 92 6.88 -6.01 2.40
C LEU A 92 8.13 -6.66 2.99
N SER A 93 8.23 -6.67 4.32
CA SER A 93 9.33 -7.32 5.03
C SER A 93 9.09 -8.83 5.14
N ASP A 94 10.07 -9.64 4.75
CA ASP A 94 9.99 -11.11 4.89
C ASP A 94 10.27 -11.57 6.33
N PHE A 95 11.01 -10.77 7.09
CA PHE A 95 11.39 -11.04 8.47
C PHE A 95 10.87 -9.94 9.38
N LYS A 96 10.56 -10.30 10.62
CA LYS A 96 10.24 -9.38 11.73
C LYS A 96 11.32 -9.43 12.79
N VAL A 97 11.44 -8.37 13.57
CA VAL A 97 12.27 -8.35 14.77
C VAL A 97 11.41 -8.90 15.91
N ASP A 98 11.86 -9.99 16.54
CA ASP A 98 11.26 -10.58 17.74
C ASP A 98 11.90 -10.04 19.03
#